data_AF-A0A540LFZ2-F1
#
_entry.id   AF-A0A540LFZ2-F1
#
_cell.length_a   1.000
_cell.length_b   1.000
_cell.length_c   1.000
_cell.angle_alpha   90.00
_cell.angle_beta   90.00
_cell.angle_gamma   90.00
#
_symmetry.space_group_name_H-M   'P 1'
#
loop_
_entity.id
_entity.type
_entity.pdbx_description
1 polymer ?
#
loop_
_entity_poly.entity_id
_entity_poly.type
_entity_poly.pdbx_seq_one_letter_code
_entity_poly.pdbx_strand_id
1 'polypeptide(L)'
;MFCSYWRSHPTLIWGLLGWWGNLGHSFGVSSLPGIGSGTMSLPQALSNTRTDGLGELYRQGTAALLNAMVDNRFHFTTNQVRDSFVRALGSNKAAATQARVFKLANEGKLKPRA
;
A
#
# COMPACT_ATOMS: atom_id res chain seq x y z
N MET A 1 -12.33 5.21 3.50
CA MET A 1 -12.99 5.64 2.23
C MET A 1 -12.12 5.41 0.99
N PHE A 2 -10.80 5.65 1.01
CA PHE A 2 -9.94 5.49 -0.17
C PHE A 2 -9.70 4.03 -0.64
N CYS A 3 -9.68 3.07 0.30
CA CYS A 3 -9.62 1.63 -0.04
C CYS A 3 -10.85 1.19 -0.85
N SER A 4 -12.00 1.80 -0.60
CA SER A 4 -13.24 1.56 -1.35
C SER A 4 -13.16 2.19 -2.75
N TYR A 5 -12.54 3.37 -2.90
CA TYR A 5 -12.41 4.06 -4.19
C TYR A 5 -11.67 3.23 -5.23
N TRP A 6 -10.45 2.75 -4.93
CA TRP A 6 -9.69 1.90 -5.85
C TRP A 6 -10.32 0.52 -6.06
N ARG A 7 -10.99 -0.02 -5.02
CA ARG A 7 -11.75 -1.27 -5.12
C ARG A 7 -12.94 -1.15 -6.07
N SER A 8 -13.58 0.02 -6.13
CA SER A 8 -14.70 0.31 -7.04
C SER A 8 -14.28 0.80 -8.43
N HIS A 9 -13.01 1.17 -8.63
CA HIS A 9 -12.48 1.63 -9.92
C HIS A 9 -11.30 0.77 -10.40
N PRO A 10 -11.48 -0.54 -10.60
CA PRO A 10 -10.40 -1.43 -11.03
C PRO A 10 -9.86 -1.09 -12.42
N THR A 11 -10.63 -0.44 -13.30
CA THR A 11 -10.19 -0.04 -14.64
C THR A 11 -9.16 1.09 -14.65
N LEU A 12 -9.19 2.01 -13.68
CA LEU A 12 -8.14 3.02 -13.49
C LEU A 12 -6.83 2.39 -13.04
N ILE A 13 -6.92 1.28 -12.29
CA ILE A 13 -5.75 0.45 -11.95
C ILE A 13 -5.15 -0.09 -13.26
N TRP A 14 -5.92 -0.70 -14.15
CA TRP A 14 -5.41 -1.20 -15.43
C TRP A 14 -4.81 -0.12 -16.34
N GLY A 15 -5.40 1.08 -16.39
CA GLY A 15 -4.89 2.21 -17.18
C GLY A 15 -3.55 2.78 -16.67
N LEU A 16 -3.27 2.65 -15.37
CA LEU A 16 -1.98 2.98 -14.75
C LEU A 16 -0.99 1.80 -14.72
N LEU A 17 -1.49 0.56 -14.72
CA LEU A 17 -0.74 -0.66 -14.44
C LEU A 17 -0.42 -1.54 -15.66
N GLY A 18 -0.32 -1.00 -16.88
CA GLY A 18 0.07 -1.78 -18.08
C GLY A 18 1.36 -2.62 -17.95
N TRP A 19 2.13 -2.44 -16.86
CA TRP A 19 3.38 -3.13 -16.52
C TRP A 19 3.51 -3.62 -15.05
N TRP A 20 2.54 -3.43 -14.15
CA TRP A 20 2.74 -3.73 -12.72
C TRP A 20 2.46 -5.20 -12.35
N GLY A 21 3.35 -6.07 -12.78
CA GLY A 21 3.44 -7.45 -12.28
C GLY A 21 3.89 -7.50 -10.82
N ASN A 22 3.04 -8.02 -9.94
CA ASN A 22 3.31 -8.47 -8.56
C ASN A 22 3.65 -7.38 -7.51
N LEU A 23 2.98 -7.43 -6.35
CA LEU A 23 3.27 -6.57 -5.18
C LEU A 23 4.74 -6.61 -4.77
N GLY A 24 5.37 -7.78 -4.90
CA GLY A 24 6.79 -7.93 -4.59
C GLY A 24 7.68 -7.03 -5.43
N HIS A 25 7.46 -6.98 -6.75
CA HIS A 25 8.21 -6.10 -7.64
C HIS A 25 7.88 -4.62 -7.40
N SER A 26 6.61 -4.35 -7.08
CA SER A 26 6.07 -3.02 -6.79
C SER A 26 6.66 -2.38 -5.53
N PHE A 27 7.08 -3.21 -4.56
CA PHE A 27 7.64 -2.80 -3.27
C PHE A 27 9.12 -3.21 -3.10
N GLY A 28 9.76 -3.79 -4.13
CA GLY A 28 11.16 -4.21 -4.07
C GLY A 28 11.44 -5.41 -3.15
N VAL A 29 10.45 -6.24 -2.88
CA VAL A 29 10.53 -7.38 -1.93
C VAL A 29 10.18 -8.70 -2.60
N SER A 30 11.05 -9.70 -2.46
CA SER A 30 10.87 -11.02 -3.08
C SER A 30 9.82 -11.89 -2.38
N SER A 31 9.51 -11.62 -1.12
CA SER A 31 8.54 -12.38 -0.32
C SER A 31 7.91 -11.50 0.77
N LEU A 32 6.60 -11.62 0.96
CA LEU A 32 5.86 -10.89 1.99
C LEU A 32 5.48 -11.82 3.17
N PRO A 33 5.82 -11.47 4.42
CA PRO A 33 5.44 -12.25 5.60
C PRO A 33 3.93 -12.46 5.69
N GLY A 34 3.51 -13.72 5.88
CA GLY A 34 2.10 -14.09 6.00
C GLY A 34 1.33 -14.20 4.68
N ILE A 35 2.01 -14.06 3.54
CA ILE A 35 1.45 -14.20 2.18
C ILE A 35 2.19 -15.29 1.37
N GLY A 36 3.36 -15.75 1.82
CA GLY A 36 4.11 -16.83 1.18
C GLY A 36 4.96 -16.38 -0.03
N SER A 37 5.71 -17.33 -0.58
CA SER A 37 6.58 -17.15 -1.75
C SER A 37 5.73 -17.16 -3.03
N GLY A 38 5.07 -16.04 -3.34
CA GLY A 38 4.22 -15.99 -4.53
C GLY A 38 3.31 -14.78 -4.58
N THR A 39 3.85 -13.66 -5.09
CA THR A 39 3.14 -12.81 -6.05
C THR A 39 1.68 -12.48 -5.72
N MET A 40 1.40 -11.92 -4.54
CA MET A 40 0.09 -11.30 -4.33
C MET A 40 -0.02 -10.11 -5.29
N SER A 41 -1.13 -10.02 -6.04
CA SER A 41 -1.39 -8.88 -6.90
C SER A 41 -1.91 -7.70 -6.06
N LEU A 42 -1.64 -6.44 -6.44
CA LEU A 42 -2.13 -5.25 -5.73
C LEU A 42 -3.64 -5.31 -5.37
N PRO A 43 -4.54 -5.84 -6.24
CA PRO A 43 -5.95 -6.03 -5.91
C PRO A 43 -6.21 -7.06 -4.79
N GLN A 44 -5.36 -8.08 -4.68
CA GLN A 44 -5.45 -9.06 -3.60
C GLN A 44 -4.98 -8.47 -2.26
N ALA A 45 -3.97 -7.57 -2.23
CA ALA A 45 -3.65 -6.79 -1.03
C ALA A 45 -4.76 -5.86 -0.60
N LEU A 46 -5.37 -5.16 -1.56
CA LEU A 46 -6.52 -4.31 -1.29
C LEU A 46 -7.73 -5.11 -0.80
N SER A 47 -7.87 -6.36 -1.26
CA SER A 47 -8.94 -7.26 -0.86
C SER A 47 -8.63 -8.12 0.37
N ASN A 48 -7.44 -7.97 0.97
CA ASN A 48 -7.03 -8.77 2.11
C ASN A 48 -7.98 -8.55 3.30
N THR A 49 -8.62 -9.62 3.75
CA THR A 49 -9.63 -9.62 4.83
C THR A 49 -9.00 -9.76 6.21
N ARG A 50 -7.68 -9.95 6.30
CA ARG A 50 -6.99 -10.02 7.60
C ARG A 50 -7.14 -8.71 8.36
N THR A 51 -7.58 -8.81 9.61
CA THR A 51 -7.80 -7.70 10.54
C THR A 51 -6.60 -7.44 11.45
N ASP A 52 -5.47 -8.13 11.23
CA ASP A 52 -4.23 -7.90 11.95
C ASP A 52 -3.42 -6.75 11.36
N GLY A 53 -2.37 -6.33 12.08
CA GLY A 53 -1.52 -5.19 11.71
C GLY A 53 -0.89 -5.34 10.33
N LEU A 54 -0.54 -6.57 9.92
CA LEU A 54 -0.07 -6.86 8.57
C LEU A 54 -1.17 -6.67 7.51
N GLY A 55 -2.39 -7.19 7.75
CA GLY A 55 -3.53 -6.98 6.85
C GLY A 55 -3.90 -5.50 6.70
N GLU A 56 -3.81 -4.71 7.76
CA GLU A 56 -4.01 -3.26 7.70
C GLU A 56 -2.86 -2.54 6.98
N LEU A 57 -1.61 -2.95 7.21
CA LEU A 57 -0.44 -2.43 6.49
C LEU A 57 -0.56 -2.69 4.99
N TYR A 58 -0.98 -3.88 4.58
CA TYR A 58 -1.18 -4.22 3.16
C TYR A 58 -2.21 -3.33 2.50
N ARG A 59 -3.37 -3.12 3.13
CA ARG A 59 -4.43 -2.26 2.59
C ARG A 59 -4.01 -0.80 2.53
N GLN A 60 -3.52 -0.25 3.64
CA GLN A 60 -3.20 1.18 3.74
C GLN A 60 -1.90 1.54 3.01
N GLY A 61 -0.90 0.67 3.05
CA GLY A 61 0.36 0.83 2.32
C GLY A 61 0.17 0.76 0.81
N THR A 62 -0.69 -0.14 0.32
CA THR A 62 -1.03 -0.18 -1.11
C THR A 62 -1.75 1.10 -1.54
N ALA A 63 -2.71 1.57 -0.75
CA ALA A 63 -3.40 2.83 -1.04
C ALA A 63 -2.44 4.04 -1.00
N ALA A 64 -1.52 4.09 -0.04
CA ALA A 64 -0.51 5.15 0.04
C ALA A 64 0.44 5.11 -1.16
N LEU A 65 0.80 3.92 -1.65
CA LEU A 65 1.67 3.79 -2.82
C LEU A 65 0.96 4.35 -4.05
N LEU A 66 -0.30 3.97 -4.28
CA LEU A 66 -1.11 4.48 -5.38
C LEU A 66 -1.23 6.00 -5.31
N ASN A 67 -1.56 6.55 -4.14
CA ASN A 67 -1.66 7.99 -3.93
C ASN A 67 -0.35 8.71 -4.23
N ALA A 68 0.78 8.18 -3.77
CA ALA A 68 2.10 8.74 -4.03
C ALA A 68 2.50 8.72 -5.52
N MET A 69 1.91 7.83 -6.32
CA MET A 69 2.20 7.71 -7.76
C MET A 69 1.31 8.60 -8.62
N VAL A 70 0.04 8.77 -8.24
CA VAL A 70 -0.92 9.57 -9.01
C VAL A 70 -0.93 11.03 -8.59
N ASP A 71 -0.64 11.32 -7.32
CA ASP A 71 -0.65 12.66 -6.75
C ASP A 71 0.74 13.05 -6.24
N ASN A 72 1.41 13.92 -7.00
CA ASN A 72 2.71 14.46 -6.60
C ASN A 72 2.65 15.32 -5.32
N ARG A 73 1.47 15.78 -4.89
CA ARG A 73 1.26 16.52 -3.63
C ARG A 73 0.98 15.61 -2.45
N PHE A 74 0.85 14.31 -2.68
CA PHE A 74 0.68 13.34 -1.60
C PHE A 74 1.82 13.44 -0.58
N HIS A 75 1.49 13.21 0.68
CA HIS A 75 2.42 13.40 1.80
C HIS A 75 3.71 12.57 1.66
N PHE A 76 3.62 11.36 1.10
CA PHE A 76 4.77 10.49 0.87
C PHE A 76 5.15 10.40 -0.60
N THR A 77 6.44 10.23 -0.87
CA THR A 77 6.90 9.78 -2.20
C THR A 77 6.73 8.27 -2.36
N THR A 78 6.71 7.77 -3.61
CA THR A 78 6.63 6.33 -3.89
C THR A 78 7.74 5.55 -3.16
N ASN A 79 8.96 6.07 -3.13
CA ASN A 79 10.08 5.44 -2.43
C ASN A 79 9.89 5.43 -0.91
N GLN A 80 9.42 6.54 -0.33
CA GLN A 80 9.13 6.60 1.11
C GLN A 80 8.05 5.60 1.54
N VAL A 81 7.02 5.41 0.71
CA VAL A 81 5.99 4.39 0.96
C VAL A 81 6.61 3.00 0.92
N ARG A 82 7.45 2.69 -0.08
CA ARG A 82 8.13 1.40 -0.19
C ARG A 82 9.01 1.11 1.03
N ASP A 83 9.91 2.02 1.37
CA ASP A 83 10.86 1.83 2.48
C ASP A 83 10.14 1.66 3.82
N SER A 84 9.15 2.52 4.08
CA SER A 84 8.38 2.46 5.33
C SER A 84 7.55 1.18 5.42
N PHE A 85 7.02 0.71 4.30
CA PHE A 85 6.27 -0.54 4.22
C PHE A 85 7.18 -1.73 4.51
N VAL A 86 8.35 -1.84 3.86
CA VAL A 86 9.30 -2.94 4.09
C VAL A 86 9.76 -2.98 5.55
N ARG A 87 10.09 -1.81 6.12
CA ARG A 87 10.49 -1.70 7.52
C ARG A 87 9.40 -2.17 8.48
N ALA A 88 8.14 -1.91 8.15
CA ALA A 88 6.99 -2.28 8.97
C ALA A 88 6.66 -3.79 8.93
N LEU A 89 7.15 -4.53 7.92
CA LEU A 89 6.97 -6.00 7.83
C LEU A 89 7.69 -6.77 8.94
N GLY A 90 8.66 -6.14 9.63
CA GLY A 90 9.46 -6.79 10.66
C GLY A 90 8.68 -7.23 11.91
N SER A 91 7.49 -6.68 12.17
CA SER A 91 6.59 -7.19 13.23
C SER A 91 5.15 -6.75 13.02
N ASN A 92 4.19 -7.52 13.55
CA ASN A 92 2.77 -7.15 13.49
C ASN A 92 2.46 -5.80 14.19
N LYS A 93 3.21 -5.47 15.25
CA LYS A 93 3.08 -4.18 15.95
C LYS A 93 3.59 -3.03 15.08
N ALA A 94 4.77 -3.17 14.47
CA ALA A 94 5.30 -2.17 13.54
C ALA A 94 4.38 -1.98 12.33
N ALA A 95 3.83 -3.09 11.81
CA ALA A 95 2.85 -3.08 10.74
C ALA A 95 1.59 -2.26 11.10
N ALA A 96 0.99 -2.52 12.27
CA ALA A 96 -0.16 -1.77 12.74
C ALA A 96 0.13 -0.26 12.91
N THR A 97 1.29 0.08 13.50
CA THR A 97 1.69 1.49 13.67
C THR A 97 1.86 2.19 12.32
N GLN A 98 2.58 1.57 11.38
CA GLN A 98 2.80 2.17 10.06
C GLN A 98 1.51 2.24 9.24
N ALA A 99 0.64 1.23 9.35
CA ALA A 99 -0.65 1.23 8.70
C ALA A 99 -1.52 2.42 9.14
N ARG A 100 -1.46 2.79 10.43
CA ARG A 100 -2.15 3.97 10.95
C ARG A 100 -1.61 5.27 10.35
N VAL A 101 -0.28 5.38 10.16
CA VAL A 101 0.34 6.55 9.52
C VAL A 101 -0.11 6.65 8.07
N PHE A 102 -0.05 5.55 7.31
CA PHE A 102 -0.55 5.52 5.93
C PHE A 102 -2.04 5.85 5.84
N LYS A 103 -2.85 5.37 6.78
CA LYS A 103 -4.27 5.72 6.84
C LYS A 103 -4.49 7.23 6.99
N LEU A 104 -3.74 7.89 7.89
CA LEU A 104 -3.83 9.35 8.05
C LEU A 104 -3.42 10.09 6.77
N ALA A 105 -2.36 9.62 6.09
CA ALA A 105 -1.93 10.18 4.80
C ALA A 105 -3.02 10.02 3.73
N ASN A 106 -3.58 8.81 3.60
CA ASN A 106 -4.63 8.48 2.64
C ASN A 106 -5.94 9.24 2.89
N GLU A 107 -6.20 9.62 4.14
CA GLU A 107 -7.35 10.45 4.52
C GLU A 107 -7.08 11.95 4.36
N GLY A 108 -5.89 12.35 3.87
CA GLY A 108 -5.51 13.76 3.72
C GLY A 108 -5.29 14.48 5.05
N LYS A 109 -5.15 13.74 6.16
CA LYS A 109 -4.95 14.29 7.50
C LYS A 109 -3.49 14.64 7.80
N LEU A 110 -2.57 14.31 6.91
CA LEU A 110 -1.18 14.76 6.96
C LEU A 110 -0.98 15.90 5.97
N LYS A 111 -0.11 16.85 6.32
CA LYS A 111 0.17 18.01 5.46
C LYS A 111 0.67 17.54 4.08
N PRO A 112 0.14 18.07 2.97
CA PRO A 112 0.69 17.78 1.64
C PRO A 112 2.18 18.10 1.56
N ARG A 113 2.88 17.38 0.69
CA ARG A 113 4.28 17.67 0.40
C ARG A 113 4.36 19.05 -0.28
N ALA A 114 5.29 19.89 0.20
CA ALA A 114 5.51 21.24 -0.34
C ALA A 114 6.06 21.18 -1.78
#